data_AF-A0A518BM59-F1
#
_entry.id   AF-A0A518BM59-F1
#
_cell.length_a   1.000
_cell.length_b   1.000
_cell.length_c   1.000
_cell.angle_alpha   90.00
_cell.angle_beta   90.00
_cell.angle_gamma   90.00
#
_symmetry.space_group_name_H-M   'P 1'
#
loop_
_entity.id
_entity.type
_entity.pdbx_description
1 polymer ?
#
loop_
_entity_poly.entity_id
_entity_poly.type
_entity_poly.pdbx_seq_one_letter_code
_entity_poly.pdbx_strand_id
1 'polypeptide(L)'
;MRTVLREGRTEGRVDLIDVVGPTTVAVGALEGLVGEIRVLCGVAHLAQAQDSASVDGLLVRSAVDGDRAALLIAAAVADWSEHKIGSVMSLAELE
;
A
#
# COMPACT_ATOMS: atom_id res chain seq x y z
N MET A 1 -0.86 8.76 10.89
CA MET A 1 -1.58 7.57 11.42
C MET A 1 -2.67 7.90 12.45
N ARG A 2 -2.40 8.69 13.49
CA ARG A 2 -3.40 9.02 14.55
C ARG A 2 -4.79 9.39 14.04
N THR A 3 -4.87 10.23 13.01
CA THR A 3 -6.15 10.72 12.48
C THR A 3 -7.00 9.66 11.79
N VAL A 4 -6.39 8.64 11.19
CA VAL A 4 -7.11 7.53 10.54
C VAL A 4 -7.42 6.45 11.57
N LEU A 5 -6.41 6.01 12.33
CA LEU A 5 -6.52 4.86 13.24
C LEU A 5 -7.26 5.18 14.55
N ARG A 6 -7.11 6.40 15.08
CA ARG A 6 -7.72 6.79 16.37
C ARG A 6 -8.98 7.62 16.20
N GLU A 7 -8.98 8.52 15.21
CA GLU A 7 -10.07 9.48 15.00
C GLU A 7 -11.05 9.02 13.91
N GLY A 8 -10.80 7.87 13.26
CA GLY A 8 -11.71 7.26 12.29
C GLY A 8 -11.93 8.08 11.02
N ARG A 9 -11.04 9.05 10.72
CA ARG A 9 -11.19 9.88 9.53
C ARG A 9 -10.58 9.18 8.32
N THR A 10 -11.41 8.42 7.62
CA THR A 10 -11.03 7.55 6.50
C THR A 10 -11.23 8.19 5.13
N GLU A 11 -11.57 9.48 5.08
CA GLU A 11 -11.71 10.24 3.83
C GLU A 11 -10.39 10.35 3.05
N GLY A 12 -10.48 10.37 1.72
CA GLY A 12 -9.34 10.50 0.83
C GLY A 12 -8.69 11.88 0.97
N ARG A 13 -7.36 11.92 1.10
CA ARG A 13 -6.58 13.17 1.28
C ARG A 13 -5.40 13.31 0.35
N VAL A 14 -4.99 12.21 -0.27
CA VAL A 14 -3.84 12.14 -1.16
C VAL A 14 -4.31 11.45 -2.42
N ASP A 15 -4.19 12.13 -3.56
CA ASP A 15 -4.46 11.51 -4.85
C ASP A 15 -3.25 10.66 -5.22
N LEU A 16 -3.48 9.40 -5.56
CA LEU A 16 -2.36 8.46 -5.73
C LEU A 16 -1.46 8.84 -6.89
N ILE A 17 -2.04 9.38 -7.97
CA ILE A 17 -1.31 9.78 -9.17
C ILE A 17 -0.21 10.82 -8.89
N ASP A 18 -0.37 11.64 -7.85
CA ASP A 18 0.61 12.67 -7.46
C ASP A 18 1.81 12.10 -6.72
N VAL A 19 1.70 10.88 -6.19
CA VAL A 19 2.73 10.24 -5.36
C VAL A 19 3.47 9.14 -6.13
N VAL A 20 2.82 8.51 -7.11
CA VAL A 20 3.46 7.47 -7.91
C VAL A 20 4.60 8.06 -8.73
N GLY A 21 5.80 7.49 -8.53
CA GLY A 21 7.01 7.90 -9.23
C GLY A 21 8.03 6.76 -9.28
N PRO A 22 9.01 6.82 -10.19
CA PRO A 22 9.92 5.72 -10.46
C PRO A 22 10.75 5.28 -9.25
N THR A 23 11.03 6.18 -8.32
CA THR A 23 11.78 5.93 -7.08
C THR A 23 10.87 5.82 -5.86
N THR A 24 9.56 5.93 -6.02
CA THR A 24 8.61 5.90 -4.90
C THR A 24 8.40 4.46 -4.45
N VAL A 25 8.60 4.24 -3.16
CA VAL A 25 8.10 3.07 -2.42
C VAL A 25 7.08 3.56 -1.42
N ALA A 26 5.89 2.95 -1.42
CA ALA A 26 4.85 3.36 -0.49
C ALA A 26 3.95 2.20 -0.07
N VAL A 27 3.39 2.32 1.13
CA VAL A 27 2.32 1.46 1.65
C VAL A 27 1.23 2.33 2.26
N GLY A 28 -0.02 1.89 2.16
CA GLY A 28 -1.14 2.70 2.64
C GLY A 28 -2.49 2.00 2.55
N ALA A 29 -3.54 2.79 2.75
CA ALA A 29 -4.93 2.36 2.66
C ALA A 29 -5.75 3.36 1.84
N LEU A 30 -6.63 2.82 1.00
CA LEU A 30 -7.57 3.59 0.19
C LEU A 30 -8.56 4.37 1.07
N GLU A 31 -9.16 5.40 0.47
CA GLU A 31 -10.32 6.08 1.02
C GLU A 31 -11.40 5.10 1.49
N GLY A 32 -12.00 5.35 2.65
CA GLY A 32 -12.98 4.45 3.27
C GLY A 32 -12.39 3.15 3.83
N LEU A 33 -11.07 2.98 3.81
CA LEU A 33 -10.37 1.73 4.18
C LEU A 33 -10.85 0.52 3.35
N VAL A 34 -11.26 0.76 2.11
CA VAL A 34 -11.79 -0.29 1.21
C VAL A 34 -10.71 -1.15 0.56
N GLY A 35 -9.45 -0.97 0.96
CA GLY A 35 -8.33 -1.73 0.45
C GLY A 35 -6.98 -1.13 0.81
N GLU A 36 -5.95 -1.88 0.46
CA GLU A 36 -4.54 -1.57 0.71
C GLU A 36 -3.86 -1.06 -0.55
N ILE A 37 -2.84 -0.24 -0.34
CA ILE A 37 -2.04 0.38 -1.39
C ILE A 37 -0.61 -0.11 -1.24
N ARG A 38 -0.01 -0.54 -2.34
CA ARG A 38 1.43 -0.79 -2.46
C ARG A 38 1.96 -0.05 -3.68
N VAL A 39 2.99 0.76 -3.50
CA VAL A 39 3.75 1.38 -4.60
C VAL A 39 5.15 0.79 -4.59
N LEU A 40 5.54 0.20 -5.72
CA LEU A 40 6.89 -0.31 -5.94
C LEU A 40 7.26 -0.14 -7.42
N CYS A 41 8.50 0.27 -7.70
CA CYS A 41 9.01 0.48 -9.06
C CYS A 41 8.12 1.39 -9.91
N GLY A 42 7.55 2.45 -9.31
CA GLY A 42 6.66 3.39 -10.00
C GLY A 42 5.30 2.82 -10.41
N VAL A 43 4.90 1.66 -9.86
CA VAL A 43 3.58 1.07 -10.09
C VAL A 43 2.84 1.00 -8.76
N ALA A 44 1.63 1.57 -8.73
CA ALA A 44 0.70 1.44 -7.62
C ALA A 44 -0.24 0.25 -7.86
N HIS A 45 -0.21 -0.70 -6.93
CA HIS A 45 -1.10 -1.84 -6.85
C HIS A 45 -2.07 -1.65 -5.70
N LEU A 46 -3.34 -1.89 -5.98
CA LEU A 46 -4.44 -1.79 -5.03
C LEU A 46 -5.01 -3.17 -4.78
N ALA A 47 -5.11 -3.54 -3.50
CA ALA A 47 -5.65 -4.83 -3.07
C ALA A 47 -6.93 -4.57 -2.28
N GLN A 48 -8.06 -5.07 -2.78
CA GLN A 48 -9.37 -4.86 -2.17
C GLN A 48 -10.07 -6.20 -1.94
N ALA A 49 -10.69 -6.35 -0.76
CA ALA A 49 -11.58 -7.48 -0.52
C ALA A 49 -12.90 -7.25 -1.29
N GLN A 50 -13.30 -8.23 -2.10
CA GLN A 50 -14.57 -8.23 -2.84
C GLN A 50 -15.77 -8.45 -1.91
N ASP A 51 -15.55 -9.18 -0.82
CA ASP A 51 -16.52 -9.38 0.25
C ASP A 51 -15.78 -9.32 1.59
N SER A 52 -16.27 -8.48 2.49
CA SER A 52 -15.76 -8.34 3.87
C SER A 52 -15.79 -9.64 4.68
N ALA A 53 -16.57 -10.66 4.25
CA ALA A 53 -16.71 -11.95 4.92
C ALA A 53 -15.92 -13.10 4.25
N SER A 54 -15.21 -12.86 3.14
CA SER A 54 -14.54 -13.91 2.36
C SER A 54 -13.08 -13.58 2.07
N VAL A 55 -12.19 -14.53 2.38
CA VAL A 55 -10.75 -14.45 2.06
C VAL A 55 -10.50 -14.76 0.57
N ASP A 56 -11.47 -15.34 -0.13
CA ASP A 56 -11.32 -15.84 -1.51
C ASP A 56 -11.54 -14.75 -2.58
N GLY A 57 -11.96 -13.55 -2.19
CA GLY A 57 -12.21 -12.45 -3.10
C GLY A 57 -11.19 -11.32 -2.96
N LEU A 58 -9.95 -11.52 -3.42
CA LEU A 58 -8.98 -10.42 -3.51
C LEU A 58 -8.96 -9.85 -4.92
N LEU A 59 -9.43 -8.63 -5.09
CA LEU A 59 -9.26 -7.88 -6.33
C LEU A 59 -7.94 -7.11 -6.26
N VAL A 60 -6.99 -7.47 -7.13
CA VAL A 60 -5.75 -6.71 -7.33
C VAL A 60 -5.85 -5.95 -8.65
N ARG A 61 -5.69 -4.63 -8.60
CA ARG A 61 -5.70 -3.76 -9.79
C ARG A 61 -4.65 -2.66 -9.71
N SER A 62 -4.33 -2.04 -10.83
CA SER A 62 -3.53 -0.81 -10.84
C SER A 62 -4.37 0.37 -10.35
N ALA A 63 -3.70 1.38 -9.79
CA ALA A 63 -4.33 2.66 -9.51
C ALA A 63 -4.78 3.36 -10.81
N VAL A 64 -5.90 4.07 -10.74
CA VAL A 64 -6.45 4.90 -11.82
C VAL A 64 -6.68 6.32 -11.30
N ASP A 65 -6.93 7.25 -12.21
CA ASP A 65 -7.28 8.63 -11.86
C ASP A 65 -8.49 8.65 -10.92
N GLY A 66 -8.35 9.40 -9.83
CA GLY A 66 -9.37 9.51 -8.78
C GLY A 66 -9.24 8.47 -7.66
N ASP A 67 -8.28 7.54 -7.72
CA ASP A 67 -7.96 6.73 -6.54
C ASP A 67 -7.26 7.57 -5.48
N ARG A 68 -7.84 7.62 -4.28
CA ARG A 68 -7.37 8.44 -3.16
C ARG A 68 -6.98 7.58 -1.98
N ALA A 69 -5.92 7.98 -1.29
CA ALA A 69 -5.49 7.35 -0.05
C ALA A 69 -6.05 8.10 1.16
N ALA A 70 -6.59 7.35 2.13
CA ALA A 70 -6.88 7.84 3.47
C ALA A 70 -5.59 7.94 4.30
N LEU A 71 -4.69 6.97 4.09
CA LEU A 71 -3.38 6.86 4.72
C LEU A 71 -2.37 6.44 3.68
N LEU A 72 -1.23 7.13 3.63
CA LEU A 72 -0.11 6.74 2.79
C LEU A 72 1.20 7.06 3.52
N ILE A 73 2.12 6.10 3.54
CA ILE A 73 3.51 6.28 3.94
C ILE A 73 4.34 6.03 2.71
N ALA A 74 5.09 7.04 2.27
CA ALA A 74 5.89 7.00 1.07
C ALA A 74 7.33 7.42 1.37
N ALA A 75 8.28 6.82 0.66
CA ALA A 75 9.69 7.18 0.67
C ALA A 75 10.22 7.17 -0.77
N ALA A 76 11.18 8.04 -1.05
CA ALA A 76 11.98 7.97 -2.27
C ALA A 76 13.20 7.08 -2.00
N VAL A 77 13.31 5.96 -2.72
CA VAL A 77 14.42 5.01 -2.63
C VAL A 77 15.26 5.15 -3.89
N ALA A 78 16.42 5.79 -3.76
CA ALA A 78 17.33 6.04 -4.87
C ALA A 78 18.17 4.80 -5.24
N ASP A 79 18.58 4.03 -4.23
CA ASP A 79 19.49 2.91 -4.37
C ASP A 79 18.98 1.68 -3.62
N TRP A 80 19.26 0.51 -4.18
CA TRP A 80 18.88 -0.79 -3.62
C TRP A 80 20.13 -1.60 -3.29
N SER A 81 20.12 -2.30 -2.16
CA SER A 81 21.07 -3.37 -1.87
C SER A 81 20.37 -4.73 -1.95
N GLU A 82 21.05 -5.70 -2.54
CA GLU A 82 20.56 -7.07 -2.63
C GLU A 82 21.30 -7.95 -1.62
N HIS A 83 20.52 -8.66 -0.81
CA HIS A 83 21.05 -9.61 0.17
C HIS A 83 20.41 -10.97 -0.07
N LYS A 84 21.24 -11.98 -0.34
CA LYS A 84 20.76 -13.35 -0.48
C LYS A 84 20.48 -13.90 0.90
N ILE A 85 19.20 -14.04 1.21
CA ILE A 85 18.74 -14.66 2.44
C ILE A 85 18.74 -16.17 2.21
N GLY A 86 19.34 -16.92 3.14
CA GLY A 86 19.41 -18.38 3.07
C GLY A 86 18.04 -19.04 3.30
N SER A 87 18.02 -20.25 3.85
CA SER A 87 16.76 -20.85 4.28
C SER A 87 16.22 -20.11 5.51
N VAL A 88 15.02 -19.56 5.40
CA VAL A 88 14.29 -18.92 6.50
C VAL A 88 13.02 -19.72 6.74
N MET A 89 12.74 -20.10 7.99
CA MET A 89 11.60 -20.94 8.35
C MET A 89 10.43 -20.13 8.91
N SER A 90 10.64 -18.86 9.29
CA SER A 90 9.59 -17.99 9.83
C SER A 90 9.85 -16.51 9.57
N LEU A 91 8.80 -15.69 9.67
CA LEU A 91 8.94 -14.23 9.62
C LEU A 91 9.83 -13.70 10.75
N ALA A 92 9.73 -14.28 11.95
CA ALA A 92 10.55 -13.88 13.09
C ALA A 92 12.05 -14.17 12.89
N GLU A 93 12.41 -15.10 12.00
CA GLU A 93 13.81 -15.34 11.61
C GLU A 93 14.29 -14.34 10.53
N LEU A 94 13.37 -13.67 9.84
CA LEU A 94 13.65 -12.70 8.79
C LEU A 94 13.82 -11.28 9.33
N GLU A 95 13.07 -10.92 10.38
CA GLU A 95 13.07 -9.61 11.05
C GLU A 95 14.32 -9.36 11.92
#